data_AF-A0A0B6XVM1-F1
#
_entry.id   AF-A0A0B6XVM1-F1
#
_cell.length_a   1.000
_cell.length_b   1.000
_cell.length_c   1.000
_cell.angle_alpha   90.00
_cell.angle_beta   90.00
_cell.angle_gamma   90.00
#
_symmetry.space_group_name_H-M   'P 1'
#
loop_
_entity.id
_entity.type
_entity.pdbx_description
1 polymer ?
#
loop_
_entity_poly.entity_id
_entity_poly.type
_entity_poly.pdbx_seq_one_letter_code
_entity_poly.pdbx_strand_id
1 'polypeptide(L)'
;DWNLRQIIKANKWTGENETVLETTIQLPNDLRIAHSLAKPIYENPCGDSNGGCTHLCLIKEGGETFTCACPDQFILLSDNKTCQANCTERQFACGGEDAKCISKLWY
;
A
#
# COMPACT_ATOMS: atom_id res chain seq x y z
N ASP A 1 13.62 -7.78 -20.05
CA ASP A 1 14.90 -8.48 -19.90
C ASP A 1 16.01 -7.48 -19.62
N TRP A 2 16.77 -7.67 -18.53
CA TRP A 2 17.86 -6.75 -18.15
C TRP A 2 19.15 -6.97 -18.95
N ASN A 3 19.42 -8.21 -19.39
CA ASN A 3 20.64 -8.54 -20.14
C ASN A 3 20.58 -7.94 -21.55
N LEU A 4 19.44 -8.09 -22.20
CA LEU A 4 19.14 -7.58 -23.54
C LEU A 4 18.62 -6.14 -23.53
N ARG A 5 18.28 -5.62 -22.34
CA ARG A 5 17.64 -4.30 -22.14
C ARG A 5 16.39 -4.12 -22.99
N GLN A 6 15.53 -5.14 -23.03
CA GLN A 6 14.34 -5.18 -23.88
C GLN A 6 13.05 -5.40 -23.10
N ILE A 7 11.97 -4.83 -23.60
CA ILE A 7 10.60 -5.20 -23.23
C ILE A 7 10.11 -6.17 -24.31
N ILE A 8 9.65 -7.33 -23.89
CA ILE A 8 9.28 -8.44 -24.77
C ILE A 8 7.85 -8.85 -24.46
N LYS A 9 7.07 -9.21 -25.48
CA LYS A 9 5.75 -9.85 -25.32
C LYS A 9 5.76 -11.26 -25.89
N ALA A 10 4.96 -12.14 -25.30
CA ALA A 10 4.69 -13.49 -25.79
C ALA A 10 3.25 -13.88 -25.43
N ASN A 11 2.78 -15.01 -25.95
CA ASN A 11 1.50 -15.58 -25.56
C ASN A 11 1.54 -16.03 -24.09
N LYS A 12 0.60 -15.55 -23.28
CA LYS A 12 0.51 -15.86 -21.85
C LYS A 12 0.38 -17.36 -21.55
N TRP A 13 -0.30 -18.11 -22.40
CA TRP A 13 -0.68 -19.52 -22.15
C TRP A 13 0.25 -20.51 -22.84
N THR A 14 0.64 -20.24 -24.08
CA THR A 14 1.51 -21.14 -24.86
C THR A 14 2.98 -20.77 -24.81
N GLY A 15 3.31 -19.53 -24.42
CA GLY A 15 4.67 -18.99 -24.49
C GLY A 15 5.15 -18.65 -25.90
N GLU A 16 4.37 -18.94 -26.93
CA GLU A 16 4.74 -18.69 -28.34
C GLU A 16 4.63 -17.21 -28.73
N ASN A 17 5.10 -16.88 -29.94
CA ASN A 17 5.05 -15.54 -30.52
C ASN A 17 5.79 -14.48 -29.69
N GLU A 18 7.00 -14.84 -29.24
CA GLU A 18 7.90 -13.89 -28.60
C GLU A 18 8.32 -12.79 -29.57
N THR A 19 8.11 -11.54 -29.17
CA THR A 19 8.45 -10.35 -29.97
C THR A 19 8.95 -9.22 -29.10
N VAL A 20 9.97 -8.50 -29.57
CA VAL A 20 10.49 -7.32 -28.90
C VAL A 20 9.52 -6.16 -29.12
N LEU A 21 9.03 -5.57 -28.04
CA LEU A 21 8.22 -4.36 -28.05
C LEU A 21 9.09 -3.11 -28.09
N GLU A 22 10.10 -3.07 -27.21
CA GLU A 22 10.97 -1.90 -27.08
C GLU A 22 12.38 -2.31 -26.65
N THR A 23 13.37 -1.57 -27.11
CA THR A 23 14.75 -1.67 -26.61
C THR A 23 15.08 -0.41 -25.82
N THR A 24 15.43 -0.60 -24.56
CA THR A 24 15.62 0.46 -23.58
C THR A 24 17.10 0.76 -23.37
N ILE A 25 17.44 2.04 -23.21
CA ILE A 25 18.82 2.45 -22.89
C ILE A 25 19.14 2.12 -21.43
N GLN A 26 18.21 2.45 -20.53
CA GLN A 26 18.29 2.14 -19.10
C GLN A 26 17.65 0.80 -18.79
N LEU A 27 17.99 0.22 -17.63
CA LEU A 27 17.41 -1.06 -17.20
C LEU A 27 15.92 -0.89 -16.85
N PRO A 28 15.02 -1.66 -17.48
CA PRO A 28 13.59 -1.57 -17.20
C PRO A 28 13.26 -2.29 -15.88
N ASN A 29 12.75 -1.57 -14.87
CA ASN A 29 12.55 -2.13 -13.51
C ASN A 29 11.11 -2.61 -13.24
N ASP A 30 10.11 -1.76 -13.49
CA ASP A 30 8.69 -2.09 -13.27
C ASP A 30 7.90 -1.83 -14.57
N LEU A 31 6.99 -2.74 -14.88
CA LEU A 31 6.12 -2.66 -16.05
C LEU A 31 4.67 -2.89 -15.60
N ARG A 32 3.79 -1.94 -15.93
CA ARG A 32 2.37 -1.97 -15.55
C ARG A 32 1.48 -1.82 -16.78
N ILE A 33 0.32 -2.45 -16.74
CA ILE A 33 -0.71 -2.27 -17.75
C ILE A 33 -1.58 -1.08 -17.35
N ALA A 34 -1.60 -0.04 -18.19
CA ALA A 34 -2.46 1.12 -18.03
C ALA A 34 -3.73 0.93 -18.87
N HIS A 35 -4.71 0.22 -18.32
CA HIS A 35 -6.00 -0.02 -18.98
C HIS A 35 -7.12 -0.10 -17.95
N SER A 36 -8.33 0.36 -18.30
CA SER A 36 -9.49 0.33 -17.39
C SER A 36 -9.82 -1.09 -16.92
N LEU A 37 -9.73 -2.09 -17.80
CA LEU A 37 -9.93 -3.50 -17.43
C LEU A 37 -8.88 -4.05 -16.45
N ALA A 38 -7.69 -3.46 -16.40
CA ALA A 38 -6.66 -3.85 -15.42
C ALA A 38 -6.93 -3.24 -14.03
N LYS A 39 -7.81 -2.23 -13.95
CA LYS A 39 -8.27 -1.59 -12.71
C LYS A 39 -9.80 -1.52 -12.72
N PRO A 40 -10.49 -2.65 -12.48
CA PRO A 40 -11.94 -2.66 -12.39
C PRO A 40 -12.38 -1.71 -11.27
N ILE A 41 -13.53 -1.07 -11.47
CA ILE A 41 -14.12 -0.20 -10.45
C ILE A 41 -14.74 -1.11 -9.39
N TYR A 42 -14.31 -0.93 -8.15
CA TYR A 42 -14.87 -1.58 -6.97
C TYR A 42 -15.34 -0.51 -5.99
N GLU A 43 -16.36 -0.84 -5.21
CA GLU A 43 -16.77 0.01 -4.08
C GLU A 43 -15.69 -0.04 -3.00
N ASN A 44 -15.31 1.13 -2.49
CA ASN A 44 -14.31 1.21 -1.42
C ASN A 44 -14.99 0.87 -0.08
N PRO A 45 -14.65 -0.24 0.60
CA PRO A 45 -15.30 -0.62 1.85
C PRO A 45 -14.99 0.34 3.01
N CYS A 46 -13.93 1.15 2.91
CA CYS A 46 -13.68 2.24 3.85
C CYS A 46 -14.65 3.41 3.68
N GLY A 47 -15.28 3.53 2.50
CA GLY A 47 -16.32 4.50 2.19
C GLY A 47 -16.02 5.91 2.70
N ASP A 48 -17.03 6.53 3.30
CA ASP A 48 -16.95 7.84 3.92
C ASP A 48 -16.35 7.77 5.33
N SER A 49 -15.67 8.85 5.75
CA SER A 49 -15.09 8.99 7.09
C SER A 49 -14.11 7.85 7.48
N ASN A 50 -13.38 7.29 6.51
CA ASN A 50 -12.32 6.30 6.73
C ASN A 50 -12.80 5.02 7.45
N GLY A 51 -14.06 4.59 7.23
CA GLY A 51 -14.67 3.45 7.93
C GLY A 51 -14.90 3.69 9.44
N GLY A 52 -14.70 4.93 9.89
CA GLY A 52 -14.60 5.30 11.29
C GLY A 52 -13.26 4.94 11.94
N CYS A 53 -12.24 4.56 11.16
CA CYS A 53 -10.89 4.33 11.67
C CYS A 53 -10.21 5.66 12.01
N THR A 54 -9.55 5.72 13.16
CA THR A 54 -8.81 6.92 13.58
C THR A 54 -7.54 7.19 12.77
N HIS A 55 -6.89 6.14 12.25
CA HIS A 55 -5.65 6.26 11.48
C HIS A 55 -5.77 5.56 10.12
N LEU A 56 -5.54 4.24 10.06
CA LEU A 56 -5.53 3.51 8.79
C LEU A 56 -6.79 2.67 8.64
N CYS A 57 -7.43 2.75 7.47
CA CYS A 57 -8.45 1.80 7.03
C CYS A 57 -7.87 0.94 5.91
N LEU A 58 -7.70 -0.36 6.16
CA LEU A 58 -7.10 -1.30 5.23
C LEU A 58 -8.15 -2.29 4.71
N ILE A 59 -8.20 -2.44 3.39
CA ILE A 59 -9.09 -3.39 2.73
C ILE A 59 -8.61 -4.81 3.06
N LYS A 60 -9.53 -5.67 3.52
CA LYS A 60 -9.25 -7.08 3.81
C LYS A 60 -9.17 -7.90 2.53
N GLU A 61 -8.63 -9.11 2.67
CA GLU A 61 -8.66 -10.11 1.61
C GLU A 61 -10.09 -10.30 1.07
N GLY A 62 -10.21 -10.39 -0.25
CA GLY A 62 -11.50 -10.43 -0.95
C GLY A 62 -12.08 -9.07 -1.32
N GLY A 63 -11.60 -7.96 -0.74
CA GLY A 63 -11.98 -6.61 -1.19
C GLY A 63 -13.33 -6.08 -0.69
N GLU A 64 -14.13 -6.93 -0.03
CA GLU A 64 -15.50 -6.59 0.38
C GLU A 64 -15.60 -5.92 1.76
N THR A 65 -14.58 -6.10 2.62
CA THR A 65 -14.57 -5.60 3.99
C THR A 65 -13.25 -4.91 4.31
N PHE A 66 -13.18 -4.22 5.45
CA PHE A 66 -11.98 -3.54 5.90
C PHE A 66 -11.62 -3.89 7.35
N THR A 67 -10.42 -3.50 7.77
CA THR A 67 -9.96 -3.47 9.16
C THR A 67 -9.28 -2.14 9.43
N CYS A 68 -9.43 -1.63 10.64
CA CYS A 68 -8.59 -0.51 11.07
C CYS A 68 -7.22 -1.04 11.50
N ALA A 69 -6.19 -0.25 11.24
CA ALA A 69 -4.82 -0.52 11.67
C ALA A 69 -4.19 0.76 12.25
N CYS A 70 -3.19 0.55 13.11
CA CYS A 70 -2.50 1.63 13.80
C CYS A 70 -1.08 1.80 13.27
N PRO A 71 -0.54 3.03 13.31
CA PRO A 71 0.88 3.27 13.04
C PRO A 71 1.78 2.49 14.01
N ASP A 72 3.07 2.44 13.69
CA ASP A 72 4.06 1.83 14.57
C ASP A 72 4.03 2.45 15.96
N GLN A 73 4.09 1.60 16.99
CA GLN A 73 4.04 1.99 18.42
C GLN A 73 2.69 2.56 18.85
N PHE A 74 1.62 2.27 18.11
CA PHE A 74 0.24 2.49 18.54
C PHE A 74 -0.48 1.14 18.64
N ILE A 75 -1.42 1.04 19.57
CA ILE A 75 -2.23 -0.16 19.79
C ILE A 75 -3.67 0.15 19.38
N LEU A 76 -4.28 -0.79 18.64
CA LEU A 76 -5.70 -0.74 18.32
C LEU A 76 -6.52 -1.10 19.56
N LEU A 77 -7.45 -0.24 19.94
CA LEU A 77 -8.33 -0.45 21.08
C LEU A 77 -9.42 -1.48 20.77
N SER A 78 -10.13 -1.90 21.83
CA SER A 78 -11.19 -2.92 21.75
C SER A 78 -12.39 -2.52 20.89
N ASP A 79 -12.51 -1.24 20.52
CA ASP A 79 -13.50 -0.76 19.56
C ASP A 79 -13.14 -1.09 18.10
N ASN A 80 -11.95 -1.65 17.86
CA ASN A 80 -11.39 -1.98 16.55
C ASN A 80 -11.30 -0.77 15.60
N LYS A 81 -11.24 0.45 16.13
CA LYS A 81 -11.25 1.69 15.33
C LYS A 81 -10.28 2.75 15.85
N THR A 82 -10.11 2.83 17.15
CA THR A 82 -9.29 3.85 17.81
C THR A 82 -7.90 3.33 18.09
N CYS A 83 -6.89 4.12 17.76
CA CYS A 83 -5.50 3.84 18.10
C CYS A 83 -5.05 4.66 19.30
N GLN A 84 -4.40 3.99 20.25
CA GLN A 84 -3.78 4.64 21.40
C GLN A 84 -2.26 4.55 21.29
N ALA A 85 -1.57 5.65 21.56
CA ALA A 85 -0.12 5.67 21.58
C ALA A 85 0.43 4.74 22.67
N ASN A 86 1.38 3.88 22.29
CA ASN A 86 2.14 2.99 23.15
C ASN A 86 3.64 3.31 23.02
N CYS A 87 3.98 4.58 23.24
CA CYS A 87 5.35 5.06 23.18
C CYS A 87 6.17 4.54 24.37
N THR A 88 7.47 4.34 24.18
CA THR A 88 8.38 4.03 25.31
C THR A 88 8.57 5.25 26.22
N GLU A 89 9.10 5.04 27.44
CA GLU A 89 9.35 6.13 28.41
C GLU A 89 10.21 7.28 27.85
N ARG A 90 11.08 6.97 26.87
CA ARG A 90 12.00 7.94 26.22
C ARG A 90 11.36 8.65 25.02
N GLN A 91 10.09 8.41 24.74
CA GLN A 91 9.36 8.99 23.63
C GLN A 91 8.14 9.77 24.10
N PHE A 92 7.65 10.67 23.25
CA PHE A 92 6.37 11.32 23.40
C PHE A 92 5.54 11.16 22.12
N ALA A 93 4.22 11.10 22.28
CA ALA A 93 3.30 10.97 21.16
C ALA A 93 3.11 12.33 20.49
N CYS A 94 3.44 12.42 19.21
CA CYS A 94 2.93 13.47 18.33
C CYS A 94 1.50 13.12 17.93
N GLY A 95 0.61 14.12 17.96
CA GLY A 95 -0.76 13.99 17.45
C GLY A 95 -0.92 14.63 16.06
N GLY A 96 -2.16 14.63 15.56
CA GLY A 96 -2.51 15.16 14.23
C GLY A 96 -2.49 14.09 13.15
N GLU A 97 -2.22 14.50 11.91
CA GLU A 97 -2.17 13.61 10.74
C GLU A 97 -0.91 12.72 10.72
N ASP A 98 0.17 13.15 11.38
CA ASP A 98 1.44 12.42 11.50
C ASP A 98 1.61 11.90 12.93
N ALA A 99 0.71 11.01 13.32
CA ALA A 99 0.74 10.38 14.64
C ALA A 99 1.93 9.41 14.74
N LYS A 100 2.90 9.78 15.58
CA LYS A 100 4.14 9.01 15.77
C LYS A 100 4.71 9.19 17.17
N CYS A 101 5.43 8.19 17.64
CA CYS A 101 6.21 8.28 18.87
C CYS A 101 7.63 8.80 18.55
N ILE A 102 7.95 10.03 18.94
CA ILE A 102 9.27 10.62 18.70
C ILE A 102 10.12 10.69 19.98
N SER A 103 11.44 10.70 19.80
CA SER A 103 12.39 10.74 20.91
C SER A 103 12.29 12.05 21.68
N LYS A 104 12.29 11.97 23.01
CA LYS A 104 12.43 13.13 23.90
C LYS A 104 13.79 13.83 23.77
N LEU A 105 14.78 13.18 23.16
CA LEU A 105 16.12 13.75 22.91
C LEU A 105 16.16 14.70 21.70
N TRP A 106 15.05 14.85 20.96
CA TRP A 106 14.94 15.84 19.88
C TRP A 106 14.66 17.25 20.40
N TYR A 107 14.63 17.41 21.73
CA TYR A 107 14.57 18.66 22.46
C TYR A 107 15.86 18.86 23.27
#